data_AF-A0A7C3YMS7-F1
#
_entry.id   AF-A0A7C3YMS7-F1
#
_cell.length_a   1.000
_cell.length_b   1.000
_cell.length_c   1.000
_cell.angle_alpha   90.00
_cell.angle_beta   90.00
_cell.angle_gamma   90.00
#
_symmetry.space_group_name_H-M   'P 1'
#
loop_
_entity.id
_entity.type
_entity.pdbx_description
1 polymer ?
#
loop_
_entity_poly.entity_id
_entity_poly.type
_entity_poly.pdbx_seq_one_letter_code
_entity_poly.pdbx_strand_id
1 'polypeptide(L)' 'MVTTMLAKDQFIIIDGDDIIFKSYNTVIAKKSNNKIYLDKKFWKHSQTTSKYRSIFLEETTAETEKKIENGSYVLTNLN' A
#
# COMPACT_ATOMS: atom_id res chain seq x y z
N MET A 1 10.78 3.30 14.27
CA MET A 1 9.59 2.55 13.84
C MET A 1 8.41 2.82 14.77
N VAL A 2 7.31 3.35 14.24
CA VAL A 2 6.03 3.54 14.93
C VAL A 2 4.97 2.74 14.17
N THR A 3 4.09 2.02 14.87
CA THR A 3 3.01 1.23 14.27
C THR A 3 1.66 1.70 14.78
N THR A 4 0.75 2.02 13.85
CA THR A 4 -0.63 2.41 14.14
C THR A 4 -1.59 1.39 13.56
N MET A 5 -2.53 0.93 14.39
CA MET A 5 -3.62 0.05 13.95
C MET A 5 -4.73 0.90 13.31
N LEU A 6 -5.02 0.66 12.03
CA LEU A 6 -6.14 1.29 11.32
C LEU A 6 -7.46 0.56 11.55
N ALA A 7 -7.38 -0.77 11.58
CA ALA A 7 -8.49 -1.69 11.81
C ALA A 7 -7.91 -3.06 12.18
N LYS A 8 -8.77 -4.05 12.44
CA LYS A 8 -8.34 -5.42 12.68
C LYS A 8 -7.47 -5.92 11.52
N ASP A 9 -6.26 -6.34 11.85
CA ASP A 9 -5.25 -6.83 10.91
C ASP A 9 -4.82 -5.82 9.82
N GLN A 10 -5.01 -4.51 10.06
CA GLN A 10 -4.59 -3.44 9.15
C GLN A 10 -3.72 -2.43 9.88
N PHE A 11 -2.50 -2.22 9.39
CA PHE A 11 -1.48 -1.43 10.07
C PHE A 11 -0.83 -0.41 9.14
N ILE A 12 -0.57 0.78 9.67
CA ILE A 12 0.41 1.72 9.10
C ILE A 12 1.68 1.61 9.95
N ILE A 13 2.81 1.40 9.29
CA ILE A 13 4.13 1.38 9.90
C ILE A 13 4.90 2.57 9.35
N ILE A 14 5.41 3.41 10.24
CA ILE A 14 6.28 4.54 9.92
C ILE A 14 7.70 4.14 10.32
N ASP A 15 8.60 4.07 9.36
CA ASP A 15 10.00 3.70 9.58
C ASP A 15 10.95 4.69 8.87
N GLY A 16 11.43 5.67 9.62
CA GLY A 16 12.12 6.82 9.03
C GLY A 16 11.19 7.61 8.12
N ASP A 17 11.61 7.83 6.88
CA ASP A 17 10.81 8.50 5.85
C ASP A 17 9.85 7.55 5.12
N ASP A 18 9.91 6.26 5.43
CA ASP A 18 9.04 5.27 4.81
C ASP A 18 7.70 5.17 5.56
N ILE A 19 6.61 5.20 4.79
CA ILE A 19 5.27 4.93 5.31
C ILE A 19 4.74 3.68 4.61
N ILE A 20 4.48 2.64 5.39
CA ILE A 20 4.16 1.31 4.90
C ILE A 20 2.76 0.94 5.34
N PHE A 21 1.92 0.53 4.40
CA PHE A 21 0.64 -0.09 4.69
C PHE A 21 0.76 -1.62 4.62
N LYS A 22 0.38 -2.27 5.72
CA LYS A 22 0.44 -3.71 5.92
C LYS A 22 -0.96 -4.25 6.23
N SER A 23 -1.36 -5.31 5.53
CA SER A 23 -2.59 -6.07 5.78
C SER A 23 -2.18 -7.47 6.22
N TYR A 24 -2.59 -7.89 7.41
CA TYR A 24 -2.08 -9.08 8.10
C TYR A 24 -0.54 -9.05 8.18
N ASN A 25 0.12 -10.08 7.67
CA ASN A 25 1.56 -10.21 7.60
C ASN A 25 2.16 -9.74 6.26
N THR A 26 1.35 -9.17 5.37
CA THR A 26 1.75 -8.82 4.00
C THR A 26 1.86 -7.31 3.84
N VAL A 27 3.00 -6.84 3.32
CA VAL A 27 3.17 -5.44 2.91
C VAL A 27 2.42 -5.23 1.59
N ILE A 28 1.55 -4.23 1.57
CA ILE A 28 0.65 -3.96 0.45
C ILE A 28 1.10 -2.75 -0.35
N ALA A 29 1.47 -1.67 0.34
CA ALA A 29 1.91 -0.42 -0.26
C ALA A 29 3.00 0.23 0.59
N LYS A 30 3.93 0.93 -0.06
CA LYS A 30 5.01 1.67 0.58
C LYS A 30 5.19 3.03 -0.09
N LYS A 31 5.16 4.11 0.71
CA LYS A 31 5.59 5.46 0.32
C LYS A 31 7.04 5.60 0.74
N SER A 32 7.93 5.92 -0.20
CA SER A 32 9.38 6.03 0.06
C SER A 32 10.03 6.90 -1.01
N ASN A 33 10.83 7.89 -0.60
CA ASN A 33 11.57 8.78 -1.50
C ASN A 33 10.67 9.37 -2.62
N ASN A 34 9.50 9.90 -2.25
CA ASN A 34 8.47 10.43 -3.16
C ASN A 34 7.94 9.44 -4.22
N LYS A 35 8.18 8.14 -4.03
CA LYS A 35 7.65 7.08 -4.89
C LYS A 35 6.67 6.21 -4.12
N ILE A 36 5.74 5.63 -4.87
CA ILE A 36 4.78 4.65 -4.37
C ILE A 36 5.13 3.29 -4.95
N TYR A 37 5.30 2.33 -4.05
CA TYR A 37 5.52 0.94 -4.37
C TYR A 37 4.30 0.14 -3.94
N LEU A 38 3.89 -0.80 -4.80
CA LEU A 38 2.80 -1.71 -4.55
C LEU A 38 3.30 -3.14 -4.68
N ASP A 39 2.81 -4.03 -3.81
CA ASP A 39 3.14 -5.44 -3.94
C ASP A 39 2.50 -6.02 -5.21
N LYS A 40 3.32 -6.57 -6.09
CA LYS A 40 2.90 -7.09 -7.40
C LYS A 40 1.78 -8.13 -7.33
N LYS A 41 1.68 -8.90 -6.24
CA LYS A 41 0.73 -10.02 -6.09
C LYS A 41 -0.45 -9.63 -5.22
N PHE A 42 -0.23 -8.81 -4.19
CA PHE A 42 -1.18 -8.64 -3.11
C PHE A 42 -1.87 -7.27 -3.05
N TRP A 43 -1.46 -6.28 -3.86
CA TRP A 43 -2.01 -4.92 -3.81
C TRP A 43 -3.54 -4.83 -4.03
N LYS A 44 -4.14 -5.84 -4.69
CA LYS A 44 -5.59 -5.98 -4.89
C LYS A 44 -6.16 -7.35 -4.46
N HIS A 45 -5.52 -8.04 -3.52
CA HIS A 45 -5.84 -9.42 -3.18
C HIS A 45 -7.25 -9.64 -2.63
N SER A 46 -7.76 -8.69 -1.83
CA SER A 46 -9.09 -8.77 -1.22
C SER A 46 -9.80 -7.42 -1.28
N GLN A 47 -11.13 -7.43 -1.09
CA GLN A 47 -11.93 -6.21 -0.99
C GLN A 47 -11.48 -5.34 0.19
N THR A 48 -11.22 -5.96 1.34
CA THR A 48 -10.70 -5.28 2.55
C THR A 48 -9.36 -4.62 2.27
N THR A 49 -8.40 -5.37 1.72
CA THR A 49 -7.06 -4.86 1.36
C THR A 49 -7.16 -3.70 0.38
N SER A 50 -8.01 -3.82 -0.64
CA SER A 50 -8.21 -2.76 -1.64
C SER A 50 -8.81 -1.50 -1.01
N LYS A 51 -9.81 -1.66 -0.13
CA LYS A 51 -10.43 -0.53 0.60
C LYS A 51 -9.40 0.23 1.43
N TYR A 52 -8.62 -0.45 2.25
CA TYR A 52 -7.65 0.23 3.12
C TYR A 52 -6.42 0.75 2.37
N ARG A 53 -5.98 0.08 1.30
CA ARG A 53 -4.97 0.63 0.37
C ARG A 53 -5.47 1.93 -0.26
N SER A 54 -6.72 1.95 -0.70
CA SER A 54 -7.36 3.17 -1.23
C SER A 54 -7.42 4.30 -0.22
N ILE A 55 -7.74 4.01 1.04
CA ILE A 55 -7.68 5.01 2.12
C ILE A 55 -6.24 5.49 2.34
N PHE A 56 -5.27 4.58 2.36
CA PHE A 56 -3.85 4.89 2.55
C PHE A 56 -3.25 5.76 1.44
N LEU A 57 -3.68 5.54 0.20
CA LEU A 57 -3.23 6.28 -0.99
C LEU A 57 -4.14 7.47 -1.34
N GLU A 58 -5.25 7.64 -0.61
CA GLU A 58 -6.27 8.68 -0.84
C GLU A 58 -6.82 8.67 -2.28
N GLU A 59 -7.11 7.49 -2.80
CA GLU A 59 -7.55 7.28 -4.19
C GLU A 59 -8.41 6.01 -4.34
N THR A 60 -9.07 5.86 -5.47
CA THR A 60 -9.81 4.65 -5.87
C THR A 60 -8.90 3.59 -6.47
N THR A 61 -9.34 2.32 -6.47
CA THR A 61 -8.63 1.23 -7.17
C THR A 61 -8.43 1.52 -8.66
N ALA A 62 -9.39 2.17 -9.32
CA ALA A 62 -9.28 2.52 -10.72
C ALA A 62 -8.17 3.56 -10.98
N GLU A 63 -8.00 4.54 -10.07
CA GLU A 63 -6.88 5.48 -10.12
C GLU A 63 -5.55 4.78 -9.87
N THR A 64 -5.51 3.83 -8.93
CA THR A 64 -4.32 2.99 -8.71
C THR A 64 -3.92 2.23 -9.99
N GLU A 65 -4.87 1.60 -10.69
CA GLU A 65 -4.60 0.87 -11.94
C GLU A 65 -4.05 1.80 -13.02
N LYS A 66 -4.66 2.97 -13.22
CA LYS A 66 -4.14 3.99 -14.16
C LYS A 66 -2.73 4.45 -13.81
N LYS A 67 -2.42 4.61 -12.51
CA LYS A 67 -1.08 5.00 -12.03
C LYS A 67 -0.04 3.89 -12.18
N ILE A 68 -0.46 2.62 -12.16
CA ILE A 68 0.41 1.49 -12.52
C ILE A 68 0.67 1.51 -14.03
N GLU A 69 -0.38 1.65 -14.84
CA GLU A 69 -0.29 1.65 -16.31
C GLU A 69 0.59 2.78 -16.86
N ASN A 70 0.47 3.99 -16.27
CA ASN A 70 1.27 5.14 -16.68
C ASN A 70 2.67 5.18 -16.03
N GLY A 71 3.03 4.19 -15.22
CA GLY A 71 4.33 4.07 -14.57
C GLY A 71 4.57 4.97 -13.36
N SER A 72 3.55 5.70 -12.88
CA SER A 72 3.65 6.49 -11.65
C SER A 72 3.88 5.60 -10.41
N TYR A 73 3.31 4.40 -10.40
CA TYR A 73 3.44 3.42 -9.33
C TYR A 73 4.29 2.24 -9.74
N VAL A 74 5.18 1.80 -8.85
CA VAL A 74 6.09 0.69 -9.11
C VAL A 74 5.53 -0.58 -8.50
N LEU A 75 5.16 -1.55 -9.35
CA LEU A 75 4.89 -2.92 -8.91
C LEU A 75 6.22 -3.61 -8.60
N THR A 76 6.37 -4.09 -7.36
CA THR A 76 7.57 -4.81 -6.93
C THR A 76 7.24 -5.94 -5.97
N ASN A 77 8.21 -6.80 -5.67
CA ASN A 77 8.05 -7.80 -4.62
C ASN A 77 8.32 -7.16 -3.25
N LEU A 78 7.29 -6.98 -2.44
CA LEU A 78 7.43 -6.42 -1.08
C LEU A 78 7.42 -7.50 0.00
N ASN A 79 7.31 -8.78 -0.38
CA ASN A 79 7.18 -9.94 0.52
C ASN A 79 8.03 -11.12 0.08
#